data_AF-A0A927BE67-F1
#
_entry.id   AF-A0A927BE67-F1
#
_cell.length_a   1.000
_cell.length_b   1.000
_cell.length_c   1.000
_cell.angle_alpha   90.00
_cell.angle_beta   90.00
_cell.angle_gamma   90.00
#
_symmetry.space_group_name_H-M   'P 1'
#
loop_
_entity.id
_entity.type
_entity.pdbx_description
1 polymer ?
#
loop_
_entity_poly.entity_id
_entity_poly.type
_entity_poly.pdbx_seq_one_letter_code
_entity_poly.pdbx_strand_id
1 'polypeptide(L)'
;MLTREESIIKKIQEFKDAVHESQFDECLEYLIKKAYEKPVLILLENRNGLGSEIDKSSTIRIDNSFECKRIIIYELMHEIGHLLDPIKRDCSITDINSKDPGSVCSREIRAWEAADSEFDRFPELKEHKQEYQKHKAHCKHTYGIEGQ
;
A
#
# COMPACT_ATOMS: atom_id res chain seq x y z
N MET A 1 -0.24 -27.84 3.92
CA MET A 1 -0.83 -26.50 4.07
C MET A 1 -0.04 -25.77 5.12
N LEU A 2 0.34 -24.51 4.88
CA LEU A 2 0.97 -23.68 5.91
C LEU A 2 -0.11 -23.22 6.90
N THR A 3 0.27 -23.08 8.16
CA THR A 3 -0.49 -22.35 9.17
C THR A 3 -0.52 -20.86 8.82
N ARG A 4 -1.44 -20.11 9.45
CA ARG A 4 -1.53 -18.66 9.28
C ARG A 4 -0.22 -17.97 9.68
N GLU A 5 0.40 -18.40 10.76
CA GLU A 5 1.67 -17.86 11.25
C GLU A 5 2.81 -18.11 10.26
N GLU A 6 2.96 -19.32 9.75
CA GLU A 6 3.95 -19.64 8.71
C GLU A 6 3.74 -18.82 7.42
N SER A 7 2.48 -18.52 7.09
CA SER A 7 2.14 -17.70 5.93
C SER A 7 2.55 -16.23 6.14
N ILE A 8 2.38 -15.70 7.35
CA ILE A 8 2.84 -14.36 7.73
C ILE A 8 4.36 -14.28 7.68
N ILE A 9 5.07 -15.24 8.32
CA ILE A 9 6.54 -15.29 8.34
C ILE A 9 7.10 -15.35 6.91
N LYS A 10 6.54 -16.23 6.07
CA LYS A 10 6.94 -16.33 4.67
C LYS A 10 6.75 -15.01 3.92
N LYS A 11 5.63 -14.31 4.16
CA LYS A 11 5.33 -13.04 3.51
C LYS A 11 6.26 -11.92 3.98
N ILE A 12 6.59 -11.89 5.27
CA ILE A 12 7.61 -10.97 5.80
C ILE A 12 8.94 -11.20 5.10
N GLN A 13 9.40 -12.44 5.01
CA GLN A 13 10.67 -12.76 4.35
C GLN A 13 10.67 -12.36 2.87
N GLU A 14 9.59 -12.63 2.14
CA GLU A 14 9.43 -12.25 0.74
C GLU A 14 9.58 -10.73 0.52
N PHE A 15 8.99 -9.91 1.40
CA PHE A 15 9.13 -8.46 1.33
C PHE A 15 10.52 -7.97 1.75
N LYS A 16 11.13 -8.58 2.78
CA LYS A 16 12.51 -8.28 3.18
C LYS A 16 13.50 -8.57 2.05
N ASP A 17 13.35 -9.71 1.39
CA ASP A 17 14.18 -10.11 0.25
C ASP A 17 14.03 -9.16 -0.94
N ALA A 18 12.80 -8.67 -1.18
CA ALA A 18 12.51 -7.75 -2.27
C ALA A 18 13.02 -6.33 -2.03
N VAL A 19 12.92 -5.85 -0.78
CA VAL A 19 13.44 -4.52 -0.39
C VAL A 19 14.96 -4.55 -0.27
N HIS A 20 15.52 -5.63 0.28
CA HIS A 20 16.95 -5.87 0.45
C HIS A 20 17.70 -4.77 1.22
N GLU A 21 17.02 -4.08 2.13
CA GLU A 21 17.59 -3.04 3.01
C GLU A 21 17.18 -3.36 4.46
N SER A 22 18.07 -4.03 5.19
CA SER A 22 17.77 -4.60 6.52
C SER A 22 17.36 -3.58 7.58
N GLN A 23 17.69 -2.30 7.37
CA GLN A 23 17.23 -1.20 8.21
C GLN A 23 15.70 -1.03 8.23
N PHE A 24 14.98 -1.58 7.25
CA PHE A 24 13.51 -1.54 7.18
C PHE A 24 12.82 -2.84 7.61
N ASP A 25 13.57 -3.83 8.11
CA ASP A 25 13.04 -5.14 8.48
C ASP A 25 11.91 -5.07 9.52
N GLU A 26 12.07 -4.21 10.54
CA GLU A 26 11.06 -4.01 11.59
C GLU A 26 9.80 -3.33 11.04
N CYS A 27 9.97 -2.33 10.17
CA CYS A 27 8.88 -1.66 9.47
C CYS A 27 8.07 -2.66 8.63
N LEU A 28 8.74 -3.47 7.80
CA LEU A 28 8.09 -4.48 6.96
C LEU A 28 7.37 -5.54 7.80
N GLU A 29 7.99 -6.02 8.87
CA GLU A 29 7.38 -6.97 9.78
C GLU A 29 6.10 -6.41 10.43
N TYR A 30 6.15 -5.16 10.89
CA TYR A 30 4.99 -4.49 11.46
C TYR A 30 3.87 -4.34 10.44
N LEU A 31 4.15 -3.79 9.25
CA LEU A 31 3.16 -3.52 8.21
C LEU A 31 2.47 -4.80 7.75
N ILE A 32 3.24 -5.87 7.49
CA ILE A 32 2.68 -7.15 7.06
C ILE A 32 1.81 -7.76 8.17
N LYS A 33 2.26 -7.78 9.43
CA LYS A 33 1.44 -8.27 10.56
C LYS A 33 0.14 -7.47 10.70
N LYS A 34 0.22 -6.15 10.58
CA LYS A 34 -0.93 -5.24 10.65
C LYS A 34 -1.95 -5.52 9.55
N ALA A 35 -1.50 -5.73 8.31
CA ALA A 35 -2.38 -6.12 7.21
C ALA A 35 -3.13 -7.43 7.53
N TYR A 36 -2.41 -8.42 8.07
CA TYR A 36 -2.99 -9.71 8.46
C TYR A 36 -3.90 -9.65 9.70
N GLU A 37 -4.16 -8.49 10.31
CA GLU A 37 -5.28 -8.31 11.25
C GLU A 37 -6.64 -8.48 10.54
N LYS A 38 -6.67 -8.32 9.22
CA LYS A 38 -7.82 -8.60 8.36
C LYS A 38 -7.62 -9.90 7.57
N PRO A 39 -8.70 -10.57 7.12
CA PRO A 39 -8.60 -11.68 6.18
C PRO A 39 -8.17 -11.16 4.80
N VAL A 40 -6.86 -11.00 4.61
CA VAL A 40 -6.24 -10.42 3.42
C VAL A 40 -5.25 -11.40 2.79
N LEU A 41 -5.10 -11.33 1.46
CA LEU A 41 -3.99 -11.94 0.73
C LEU A 41 -3.03 -10.84 0.29
N ILE A 42 -1.72 -11.00 0.53
CA ILE A 42 -0.71 -10.03 0.10
C ILE A 42 0.15 -10.67 -0.98
N LEU A 43 0.22 -10.04 -2.14
CA LEU A 43 0.96 -10.52 -3.30
C LEU A 43 2.02 -9.49 -3.68
N LEU A 44 3.24 -9.98 -3.90
CA LEU A 44 4.33 -9.22 -4.48
C LEU A 44 4.54 -9.75 -5.90
N GLU A 45 4.30 -8.92 -6.91
CA GLU A 45 4.21 -9.35 -8.32
C GLU A 45 5.10 -8.47 -9.19
N ASN A 46 5.68 -9.01 -10.27
CA ASN A 46 6.30 -8.18 -11.31
C ASN A 46 5.22 -7.83 -12.33
N ARG A 47 4.70 -6.60 -12.28
CA ARG A 47 3.67 -6.14 -13.21
C ARG A 47 4.33 -5.44 -14.39
N ASN A 48 4.29 -6.06 -15.57
CA ASN A 48 4.76 -5.45 -16.83
C ASN A 48 3.79 -4.36 -17.34
N GLY A 49 3.53 -3.34 -16.52
CA GLY A 49 2.66 -2.21 -16.83
C GLY A 49 1.27 -2.31 -16.20
N LEU A 50 0.88 -1.19 -15.57
CA LEU A 50 -0.42 -0.85 -14.96
C LEU A 50 -0.65 -1.37 -13.53
N GLY A 51 -0.30 -0.51 -12.55
CA GLY A 51 -1.00 -0.21 -11.30
C GLY A 51 -1.35 -1.35 -10.32
N SER A 52 -1.39 -1.06 -9.02
CA SER A 52 -2.06 -1.93 -8.04
C SER A 52 -3.57 -2.00 -8.35
N GLU A 53 -4.14 -3.20 -8.32
CA GLU A 53 -5.59 -3.43 -8.45
C GLU A 53 -6.04 -4.25 -7.24
N ILE A 54 -6.86 -3.64 -6.37
CA ILE A 54 -7.62 -4.38 -5.35
C ILE A 54 -8.80 -5.02 -6.08
N ASP A 55 -8.65 -6.29 -6.46
CA ASP A 55 -9.79 -7.14 -6.82
C ASP A 55 -10.72 -7.27 -5.59
N LYS A 56 -12.01 -7.58 -5.80
CA LYS A 56 -13.11 -7.63 -4.80
C LYS A 56 -12.87 -8.60 -3.61
N SER A 57 -11.67 -9.15 -3.49
CA SER A 57 -11.23 -10.27 -2.70
C SER A 57 -10.11 -9.89 -1.72
N SER A 58 -10.26 -8.80 -0.94
CA SER A 58 -9.32 -8.42 0.15
C SER A 58 -7.84 -8.72 -0.18
N THR A 59 -7.37 -8.29 -1.34
CA THR A 59 -6.02 -8.62 -1.80
C THR A 59 -5.21 -7.34 -1.94
N ILE A 60 -4.07 -7.27 -1.26
CA ILE A 60 -3.05 -6.23 -1.46
C ILE A 60 -2.09 -6.75 -2.52
N ARG A 61 -1.85 -5.96 -3.57
CA ARG A 61 -0.92 -6.31 -4.65
C ARG A 61 0.12 -5.22 -4.82
N ILE A 62 1.38 -5.56 -4.61
CA ILE A 62 2.49 -4.63 -4.70
C ILE A 62 3.35 -5.01 -5.89
N ASP A 63 3.66 -4.02 -6.74
CA ASP A 63 4.60 -4.22 -7.83
C ASP A 63 6.04 -4.30 -7.30
N ASN A 64 6.79 -5.31 -7.73
CA ASN A 64 8.20 -5.50 -7.41
C ASN A 64 9.12 -5.04 -8.55
N SER A 65 8.57 -4.46 -9.62
CA SER A 65 9.36 -3.96 -10.75
C SER A 65 10.05 -2.63 -10.49
N PHE A 66 9.73 -1.94 -9.38
CA PHE A 66 10.30 -0.64 -9.06
C PHE A 66 11.84 -0.67 -9.01
N GLU A 67 12.46 0.31 -9.65
CA GLU A 67 13.92 0.54 -9.58
C GLU A 67 14.33 0.88 -8.14
N CYS A 68 13.57 1.75 -7.48
CA CYS A 68 13.73 2.02 -6.06
C CYS A 68 12.88 1.06 -5.24
N LYS A 69 13.52 0.13 -4.53
CA LYS A 69 12.82 -0.90 -3.76
C LYS A 69 12.08 -0.38 -2.53
N ARG A 70 12.45 0.79 -1.98
CA ARG A 70 11.68 1.45 -0.91
C ARG A 70 10.27 1.83 -1.31
N ILE A 71 9.99 2.00 -2.61
CA ILE A 71 8.63 2.24 -3.10
C ILE A 71 7.67 1.10 -2.69
N ILE A 72 8.16 -0.13 -2.58
CA ILE A 72 7.38 -1.29 -2.08
C ILE A 72 6.82 -1.00 -0.68
N ILE A 73 7.59 -0.36 0.20
CA ILE A 73 7.16 0.01 1.55
C ILE A 73 6.08 1.10 1.48
N TYR A 74 6.27 2.10 0.63
CA TYR A 74 5.33 3.22 0.47
C TYR A 74 3.97 2.75 -0.06
N GLU A 75 3.99 1.91 -1.09
CA GLU A 75 2.79 1.28 -1.64
C GLU A 75 2.12 0.36 -0.60
N LEU A 76 2.90 -0.43 0.14
CA LEU A 76 2.35 -1.28 1.19
C LEU A 76 1.62 -0.46 2.28
N MET A 77 2.19 0.67 2.72
CA MET A 77 1.52 1.57 3.67
C MET A 77 0.22 2.13 3.11
N HIS A 78 0.22 2.56 1.85
CA HIS A 78 -0.97 3.07 1.16
C HIS A 78 -2.08 2.02 1.05
N GLU A 79 -1.74 0.81 0.61
CA GLU A 79 -2.68 -0.31 0.47
C GLU A 79 -3.23 -0.81 1.81
N ILE A 80 -2.42 -0.75 2.88
CA ILE A 80 -2.91 -0.99 4.25
C ILE A 80 -3.90 0.09 4.67
N GLY A 81 -3.68 1.35 4.28
CA GLY A 81 -4.64 2.44 4.44
C GLY A 81 -5.99 2.11 3.80
N HIS A 82 -5.98 1.61 2.57
CA HIS A 82 -7.19 1.13 1.89
C HIS A 82 -7.87 -0.04 2.60
N LEU A 83 -7.08 -1.01 3.08
CA LEU A 83 -7.58 -2.21 3.77
C LEU A 83 -8.27 -1.86 5.09
N LEU A 84 -7.75 -0.86 5.80
CA LEU A 84 -8.20 -0.47 7.14
C LEU A 84 -9.16 0.71 7.15
N ASP A 85 -9.45 1.34 6.00
CA ASP A 85 -10.41 2.44 5.91
C ASP A 85 -11.78 1.98 6.46
N PRO A 86 -12.26 2.58 7.58
CA PRO A 86 -13.56 2.22 8.15
C PRO A 86 -14.71 2.64 7.24
N ILE A 87 -14.49 3.58 6.33
CA ILE A 87 -15.48 4.06 5.36
C ILE A 87 -15.41 3.17 4.12
N LYS A 88 -15.89 1.94 4.25
CA LYS A 88 -16.21 1.07 3.11
C LYS A 88 -17.51 1.56 2.47
N ARG A 89 -17.46 2.58 1.62
CA ARG A 89 -18.56 2.76 0.67
C ARG A 89 -18.44 1.67 -0.37
N ASP A 90 -19.53 0.94 -0.62
CA ASP A 90 -19.65 -0.08 -1.66
C ASP A 90 -19.21 0.53 -3.00
N CYS A 91 -17.94 0.39 -3.35
CA CYS A 91 -17.45 0.65 -4.69
C CYS A 91 -17.82 -0.55 -5.56
N SER A 92 -19.12 -0.76 -5.79
CA SER A 92 -19.50 -1.47 -6.99
C SER A 92 -18.93 -0.68 -8.17
N ILE A 93 -18.30 -1.39 -9.10
CA ILE A 93 -17.69 -0.94 -10.36
C ILE A 93 -18.62 -0.09 -11.27
N THR A 94 -19.81 0.28 -10.81
CA THR A 94 -20.65 1.30 -11.44
C THR A 94 -20.08 2.72 -11.32
N ASP A 95 -19.11 2.97 -10.45
CA ASP A 95 -18.68 4.33 -10.13
C ASP A 95 -17.53 4.90 -10.96
N ILE A 96 -17.03 4.17 -11.95
CA ILE A 96 -16.21 4.77 -13.04
C ILE A 96 -17.07 5.76 -13.86
N ASN A 97 -18.41 5.61 -13.80
CA ASN A 97 -19.38 6.55 -14.33
C ASN A 97 -20.14 7.33 -13.23
N SER A 98 -19.75 7.20 -11.95
CA SER A 98 -20.35 8.06 -10.92
C SER A 98 -19.88 9.47 -11.16
N LYS A 99 -20.85 10.37 -11.33
CA LYS A 99 -20.62 11.79 -11.52
C LYS A 99 -20.13 12.48 -10.24
N ASP A 100 -19.61 11.73 -9.27
CA ASP A 100 -19.10 12.26 -8.00
C ASP A 100 -17.61 11.90 -7.79
N PRO A 101 -16.71 12.59 -8.52
CA PRO A 101 -15.25 12.47 -8.37
C PRO A 101 -14.77 12.66 -6.92
N GLY A 102 -15.59 13.30 -6.07
CA GLY A 102 -15.28 13.53 -4.66
C GLY A 102 -15.14 12.25 -3.85
N SER A 103 -15.81 11.15 -4.21
CA SER A 103 -15.83 9.92 -3.40
C SER A 103 -14.54 9.08 -3.53
N VAL A 104 -14.03 8.89 -4.75
CA VAL A 104 -12.78 8.17 -5.04
C VAL A 104 -11.58 8.98 -4.56
N CYS A 105 -11.54 10.28 -4.87
CA CYS A 105 -10.48 11.18 -4.39
C CYS A 105 -10.37 11.15 -2.86
N SER A 106 -11.51 11.15 -2.16
CA SER A 106 -11.52 11.11 -0.69
C SER A 106 -10.95 9.81 -0.13
N ARG A 107 -11.13 8.67 -0.80
CA ARG A 107 -10.60 7.38 -0.34
C ARG A 107 -9.08 7.31 -0.50
N GLU A 108 -8.57 7.72 -1.66
CA GLU A 108 -7.13 7.80 -1.90
C GLU A 108 -6.44 8.77 -0.95
N ILE A 109 -7.06 9.92 -0.66
CA ILE A 109 -6.55 10.88 0.34
C ILE A 109 -6.43 10.22 1.71
N ARG A 110 -7.49 9.57 2.20
CA ARG A 110 -7.47 8.89 3.52
C ARG A 110 -6.45 7.76 3.58
N ALA A 111 -6.30 6.99 2.51
CA ALA A 111 -5.30 5.93 2.43
C ALA A 111 -3.87 6.51 2.53
N TRP A 112 -3.60 7.64 1.88
CA TRP A 112 -2.32 8.35 2.02
C TRP A 112 -2.14 9.04 3.38
N GLU A 113 -3.20 9.52 4.04
CA GLU A 113 -3.13 10.06 5.41
C GLU A 113 -2.80 8.95 6.44
N ALA A 114 -3.36 7.76 6.24
CA ALA A 114 -2.99 6.57 7.01
C ALA A 114 -1.52 6.20 6.74
N ALA A 115 -1.09 6.20 5.47
CA ALA A 115 0.30 5.95 5.11
C ALA A 115 1.27 6.98 5.71
N ASP A 116 0.90 8.27 5.77
CA ASP A 116 1.70 9.30 6.45
C ASP A 116 1.89 8.99 7.93
N SER A 117 0.81 8.54 8.60
CA SER A 117 0.85 8.18 10.02
C SER A 117 1.76 6.98 10.28
N GLU A 118 1.80 6.00 9.38
CA GLU A 118 2.77 4.90 9.46
C GLU A 118 4.18 5.37 9.12
N PHE A 119 4.36 6.20 8.10
CA PHE A 119 5.66 6.74 7.73
C PHE A 119 6.32 7.49 8.91
N ASP A 120 5.56 8.33 9.62
CA ASP A 120 6.05 9.10 10.75
C ASP A 120 6.40 8.25 11.99
N ARG A 121 5.83 7.04 12.09
CA ARG A 121 6.09 6.06 13.16
C ARG A 121 7.49 5.47 13.08
N PHE A 122 8.06 5.32 11.89
CA PHE A 122 9.33 4.64 11.64
C PHE A 122 10.47 5.64 11.43
N PRO A 123 11.37 5.85 12.42
CA PRO A 123 12.49 6.78 12.29
C PRO A 123 13.37 6.51 11.07
N GLU A 124 13.59 5.25 10.73
CA GLU A 124 14.39 4.79 9.59
C GLU A 124 13.86 5.29 8.25
N LEU A 125 12.55 5.54 8.13
CA LEU A 125 11.97 6.08 6.90
C LEU A 125 12.20 7.58 6.74
N LYS A 126 12.48 8.32 7.83
CA LYS A 126 12.54 9.80 7.81
C LYS A 126 13.65 10.35 6.92
N GLU A 127 14.76 9.63 6.80
CA GLU A 127 15.86 9.98 5.89
C GLU A 127 15.43 9.96 4.41
N HIS A 128 14.35 9.23 4.09
CA HIS A 128 13.80 9.07 2.75
C HIS A 128 12.53 9.88 2.51
N LYS A 129 12.22 10.85 3.38
CA LYS A 129 10.99 11.66 3.29
C LYS A 129 10.79 12.33 1.93
N GLN A 130 11.84 12.83 1.31
CA GLN A 130 11.72 13.48 0.00
C GLN A 130 11.30 12.48 -1.10
N GLU A 131 11.82 11.26 -1.04
CA GLU A 131 11.48 10.18 -1.98
C GLU A 131 10.02 9.76 -1.81
N TYR A 132 9.58 9.54 -0.57
CA TYR A 132 8.19 9.24 -0.23
C TYR A 132 7.23 10.32 -0.73
N GLN A 133 7.52 11.60 -0.46
CA GLN A 133 6.67 12.71 -0.90
C GLN A 133 6.61 12.83 -2.43
N LYS A 134 7.72 12.58 -3.14
CA LYS A 134 7.74 12.58 -4.60
C LYS A 134 6.87 11.46 -5.17
N HIS A 135 6.96 10.25 -4.60
CA HIS A 135 6.14 9.11 -5.00
C HIS A 135 4.65 9.36 -4.74
N LYS A 136 4.31 9.79 -3.53
CA LYS A 136 2.94 10.17 -3.15
C LYS A 136 2.35 11.24 -4.07
N ALA A 137 3.11 12.28 -4.40
CA ALA A 137 2.66 13.32 -5.33
C ALA A 137 2.37 12.74 -6.72
N HIS A 138 3.26 11.87 -7.23
CA HIS A 138 3.05 11.19 -8.51
C HIS A 138 1.77 10.32 -8.51
N CYS A 139 1.52 9.56 -7.44
CA CYS A 139 0.29 8.78 -7.31
C CYS A 139 -0.96 9.69 -7.27
N LYS A 140 -0.93 10.75 -6.45
CA LYS A 140 -2.04 11.73 -6.37
C LYS A 140 -2.33 12.42 -7.71
N HIS A 141 -1.30 12.74 -8.50
CA HIS A 141 -1.46 13.24 -9.86
C HIS A 141 -2.18 12.23 -10.75
N THR A 142 -1.75 10.97 -10.71
CA THR A 142 -2.32 9.87 -11.49
C THR A 142 -3.80 9.63 -11.16
N TYR A 143 -4.18 9.85 -9.90
CA TYR A 143 -5.57 9.74 -9.44
C TYR A 143 -6.42 11.00 -9.70
N GLY A 144 -5.84 12.09 -10.23
CA GLY A 144 -6.56 13.34 -10.48
C GLY A 144 -6.88 14.16 -9.23
N ILE A 145 -6.08 14.04 -8.17
CA ILE A 145 -6.30 14.68 -6.85
C ILE A 145 -5.61 16.06 -6.75
N GLU A 146 -4.79 16.46 -7.74
CA GLU A 146 -4.09 17.75 -7.71
C GLU A 146 -5.03 18.94 -7.97
N GLY A 147 -5.10 19.88 -7.02
CA GLY A 147 -5.79 21.18 -7.18
C GLY A 147 -6.96 21.48 -6.24
N GLN A 148 -7.16 20.72 -5.15
CA GLN A 148 -8.08 21.08 -4.06
C GLN A 148 -7.38 21.82 -2.92
#